data_AF-A0A820YBK8-F1
#
_entry.id   AF-A0A820YBK8-F1
#
_cell.length_a   1.000
_cell.length_b   1.000
_cell.length_c   1.000
_cell.angle_alpha   90.00
_cell.angle_beta   90.00
_cell.angle_gamma   90.00
#
_symmetry.space_group_name_H-M   'P 1'
#
loop_
_entity.id
_entity.type
_entity.pdbx_description
1 polymer ?
#
loop_
_entity_poly.entity_id
_entity_poly.type
_entity_poly.pdbx_seq_one_letter_code
_entity_poly.pdbx_strand_id
1 'polypeptide(L)'
;MSTNVWSLDREPYHGDIVQGGLGNCFLIASLQSLASCQPQLLRSIISVSPLTCFFYRQGQRIEIPVAIELLKDEIQYCRSTVPDVQWPYIIERAYSEFYGGRYDNLI
;
A
#
# COMPACT_ATOMS: atom_id res chain seq x y z
N MET A 1 -5.95 10.86 15.95
CA MET A 1 -5.94 11.62 14.68
C MET A 1 -6.65 10.76 13.65
N SER A 2 -7.54 11.31 12.82
CA SER A 2 -8.21 10.53 11.78
C SER A 2 -7.22 10.27 10.63
N THR A 3 -6.89 9.02 10.37
CA THR A 3 -6.00 8.66 9.27
C THR A 3 -6.77 8.62 7.96
N ASN A 4 -6.16 9.19 6.91
CA ASN A 4 -6.69 9.17 5.55
C ASN A 4 -5.96 8.10 4.72
N VAL A 5 -6.67 7.46 3.79
CA VAL A 5 -6.03 6.57 2.83
C VAL A 5 -5.11 7.39 1.90
N TRP A 6 -5.64 8.48 1.34
CA TRP A 6 -4.94 9.35 0.39
C TRP A 6 -4.74 10.75 0.96
N SER A 7 -3.76 11.48 0.42
CA SER A 7 -3.69 12.94 0.60
C SER A 7 -4.93 13.60 -0.02
N LEU A 8 -5.46 14.64 0.65
CA LEU A 8 -6.62 15.39 0.17
C LEU A 8 -6.25 16.42 -0.90
N ASP A 9 -5.03 16.96 -0.84
CA ASP A 9 -4.64 18.13 -1.63
C ASP A 9 -3.84 17.81 -2.90
N ARG A 10 -3.46 16.55 -3.11
CA ARG A 10 -2.64 16.14 -4.25
C ARG A 10 -2.73 14.66 -4.59
N GLU A 11 -2.27 14.33 -5.78
CA GLU A 11 -2.06 12.95 -6.22
C GLU A 11 -0.90 12.27 -5.49
N PRO A 12 -0.92 10.93 -5.36
CA PRO A 12 0.20 10.18 -4.81
C PRO A 12 1.44 10.37 -5.69
N TYR A 13 2.58 10.58 -5.03
CA TYR A 13 3.88 10.84 -5.64
C TYR A 13 4.91 9.82 -5.15
N HIS A 14 5.96 9.55 -5.91
CA HIS A 14 6.94 8.52 -5.54
C HIS A 14 7.70 8.82 -4.23
N GLY A 15 7.87 10.10 -3.88
CA GLY A 15 8.44 10.51 -2.60
C GLY A 15 7.49 10.32 -1.41
N ASP A 16 6.25 9.88 -1.65
CA ASP A 16 5.25 9.67 -0.59
C ASP A 16 5.45 8.36 0.16
N ILE A 17 6.34 7.47 -0.30
CA ILE A 17 6.56 6.14 0.29
C ILE A 17 8.00 5.99 0.77
N VAL A 18 8.15 5.51 2.00
CA VAL A 18 9.42 5.11 2.60
C VAL A 18 9.34 3.62 2.92
N GLN A 19 10.32 2.85 2.48
CA GLN A 19 10.43 1.43 2.83
C GLN A 19 10.69 1.27 4.33
N GLY A 20 10.07 0.25 4.93
CA GLY A 20 10.37 -0.17 6.29
C GLY A 20 11.56 -1.13 6.38
N GLY A 21 11.65 -1.89 7.47
CA GLY A 21 12.64 -2.95 7.67
C GLY A 21 12.44 -4.21 6.82
N LEU A 22 11.31 -4.35 6.11
CA LEU A 22 11.05 -5.49 5.23
C LEU A 22 11.85 -5.41 3.92
N GLY A 23 12.34 -6.57 3.45
CA GLY A 23 13.09 -6.73 2.19
C GLY A 23 12.27 -6.63 0.91
N ASN A 24 11.09 -6.02 0.94
CA ASN A 24 10.13 -5.97 -0.16
C ASN A 24 10.35 -4.79 -1.13
N CYS A 25 11.60 -4.40 -1.35
CA CYS A 25 11.96 -3.23 -2.16
C CYS A 25 11.38 -3.27 -3.58
N PHE A 26 11.16 -4.46 -4.14
CA PHE A 26 10.50 -4.64 -5.43
C PHE A 26 9.06 -4.10 -5.44
N LEU A 27 8.30 -4.28 -4.36
CA LEU A 27 6.96 -3.73 -4.21
C LEU A 27 7.04 -2.21 -4.11
N ILE A 28 7.93 -1.70 -3.25
CA ILE A 28 8.09 -0.26 -3.03
C ILE A 28 8.48 0.45 -4.33
N ALA A 29 9.47 -0.06 -5.06
CA ALA A 29 9.88 0.48 -6.35
C ALA A 29 8.74 0.45 -7.38
N SER A 30 7.93 -0.62 -7.39
CA SER A 30 6.76 -0.72 -8.29
C SER A 30 5.71 0.36 -7.96
N LEU A 31 5.42 0.58 -6.68
CA LEU A 31 4.48 1.62 -6.23
C LEU A 31 4.99 3.02 -6.54
N GLN A 32 6.29 3.27 -6.36
CA GLN A 32 6.93 4.53 -6.76
C GLN A 32 6.83 4.77 -8.27
N SER A 33 7.02 3.73 -9.09
CA SER A 33 6.85 3.83 -10.53
C SER A 33 5.40 4.14 -10.91
N LEU A 34 4.42 3.50 -10.27
CA LEU A 34 3.00 3.78 -10.50
C LEU A 34 2.63 5.20 -10.07
N ALA A 35 3.09 5.66 -8.91
CA ALA A 35 2.87 7.03 -8.45
C ALA A 35 3.46 8.06 -9.43
N SER A 36 4.59 7.75 -10.07
CA SER A 36 5.24 8.67 -11.03
C SER A 36 4.56 8.69 -12.39
N CYS A 37 4.12 7.53 -12.89
CA CYS A 37 3.67 7.41 -14.28
C CYS A 37 2.14 7.33 -14.43
N GLN A 38 1.44 6.74 -13.46
CA GLN A 38 0.01 6.46 -13.50
C GLN A 38 -0.64 6.58 -12.11
N PRO A 39 -0.62 7.76 -11.46
CA PRO A 39 -1.15 7.94 -10.10
C PRO A 39 -2.63 7.58 -9.99
N GLN A 40 -3.42 7.78 -11.06
CA GLN A 40 -4.83 7.38 -11.07
C GLN A 40 -5.02 5.86 -11.04
N LEU A 41 -4.14 5.10 -11.72
CA LEU A 41 -4.14 3.64 -11.62
C LEU A 41 -3.78 3.20 -10.21
N LEU A 42 -2.75 3.81 -9.60
CA LEU A 42 -2.39 3.57 -8.19
C LEU A 42 -3.57 3.82 -7.25
N ARG A 43 -4.33 4.92 -7.45
CA ARG A 43 -5.51 5.21 -6.63
C ARG A 43 -6.60 4.17 -6.79
N SER A 44 -6.80 3.70 -8.02
CA SER A 44 -7.83 2.69 -8.30
C SER A 44 -7.60 1.39 -7.54
N ILE A 45 -6.35 1.06 -7.17
CA ILE A 45 -6.01 -0.16 -6.42
C ILE A 45 -6.81 -0.25 -5.13
N ILE A 46 -7.05 0.88 -4.45
CA ILE A 46 -7.73 0.91 -3.13
C ILE A 46 -9.18 1.39 -3.28
N SER A 47 -10.13 0.57 -2.85
CA SER A 47 -11.50 1.00 -2.52
C SER A 47 -11.58 1.32 -1.03
N VAL A 48 -12.31 2.36 -0.62
CA VAL A 48 -12.41 2.78 0.79
C VAL A 48 -13.69 2.31 1.50
N SER A 49 -14.70 1.87 0.74
CA SER A 49 -16.02 1.48 1.26
C SER A 49 -16.61 0.32 0.45
N PRO A 50 -16.26 -0.94 0.75
CA PRO A 50 -15.38 -1.41 1.84
C PRO A 50 -13.90 -1.17 1.55
N LEU A 51 -13.05 -1.21 2.60
CA LEU A 51 -11.61 -1.10 2.45
C LEU A 51 -11.03 -2.37 1.82
N THR A 52 -10.76 -2.31 0.52
CA THR A 52 -10.19 -3.42 -0.26
C THR A 52 -9.06 -2.92 -1.16
N CYS A 53 -8.11 -3.80 -1.44
CA CYS A 53 -7.17 -3.61 -2.55
C CYS A 53 -7.43 -4.66 -3.63
N PHE A 54 -7.11 -4.37 -4.89
CA PHE A 54 -7.08 -5.40 -5.92
C PHE A 54 -5.68 -5.65 -6.47
N PHE A 55 -5.41 -6.89 -6.85
CA PHE A 55 -4.19 -7.30 -7.56
C PHE A 55 -4.53 -8.24 -8.71
N TYR A 56 -3.57 -8.45 -9.61
CA TYR A 56 -3.72 -9.42 -10.70
C TYR A 56 -2.88 -10.67 -10.46
N ARG A 57 -3.50 -11.85 -10.64
CA ARG A 57 -2.82 -13.15 -10.70
C ARG A 57 -3.32 -13.90 -11.92
N GLN A 58 -2.42 -14.30 -12.82
CA GLN A 58 -2.78 -15.08 -14.01
C GLN A 58 -3.93 -14.45 -14.83
N GLY A 59 -3.89 -13.13 -15.00
CA GLY A 59 -4.90 -12.37 -15.75
C GLY A 59 -6.22 -12.11 -15.00
N GLN A 60 -6.41 -12.66 -13.81
CA GLN A 60 -7.61 -12.44 -12.99
C GLN A 60 -7.38 -11.35 -11.96
N ARG A 61 -8.38 -10.47 -11.80
CA ARG A 61 -8.42 -9.47 -10.73
C ARG A 61 -8.91 -10.14 -9.44
N ILE A 62 -8.10 -10.05 -8.39
CA ILE A 62 -8.37 -10.61 -7.07
C ILE A 62 -8.52 -9.44 -6.10
N GLU A 63 -9.66 -9.38 -5.40
CA GLU A 63 -9.92 -8.38 -4.37
C GLU A 63 -9.54 -8.92 -2.99
N ILE A 64 -8.84 -8.09 -2.21
CA ILE A 64 -8.30 -8.40 -0.90
C ILE A 64 -8.89 -7.42 0.11
N PRO A 65 -9.74 -7.87 1.04
CA PRO A 65 -10.15 -7.08 2.18
C PRO A 65 -8.96 -6.72 3.05
N VAL A 66 -8.90 -5.47 3.50
CA VAL A 66 -7.80 -4.99 4.35
C VAL A 66 -8.31 -4.69 5.74
N ALA A 67 -7.74 -5.34 6.74
CA ALA A 67 -7.88 -4.96 8.14
C ALA A 67 -6.67 -4.10 8.55
N ILE A 68 -6.93 -2.83 8.91
CA ILE A 68 -5.89 -1.95 9.45
C ILE A 68 -5.70 -2.31 10.93
N GLU A 69 -4.55 -2.87 11.24
CA GLU A 69 -4.11 -3.12 12.62
C GLU A 69 -3.26 -1.95 13.14
N LEU A 70 -3.34 -1.69 14.44
CA LEU A 70 -2.44 -0.77 15.13
C LEU A 70 -1.01 -1.33 15.07
N LEU A 71 -0.13 -0.61 14.37
CA LEU A 71 1.27 -0.97 14.25
C LEU A 71 1.96 -0.87 15.60
N LYS A 72 2.55 -1.99 16.06
CA LYS A 72 3.43 -2.00 17.23
C LYS A 72 4.82 -1.46 16.92
N ASP A 73 5.25 -1.60 15.67
CA ASP A 73 6.55 -1.19 15.19
C ASP A 73 6.40 -0.51 13.82
N GLU A 74 6.28 0.82 13.84
CA GLU A 74 6.06 1.62 12.63
C GLU A 74 7.27 1.62 11.67
N ILE A 75 8.46 1.23 12.12
CA ILE A 75 9.65 1.17 11.25
C ILE A 75 9.75 -0.14 10.47
N GLN A 76 9.00 -1.18 10.85
CA GLN A 76 9.04 -2.47 10.16
C GLN A 76 8.41 -2.41 8.76
N TYR A 77 7.32 -1.65 8.62
CA TYR A 77 6.48 -1.60 7.43
C TYR A 77 6.71 -0.32 6.63
N CYS A 78 6.30 -0.31 5.36
CA CYS A 78 6.35 0.92 4.58
C CYS A 78 5.34 1.94 5.11
N ARG A 79 5.70 3.21 4.98
CA ARG A 79 4.93 4.33 5.53
C ARG A 79 4.88 5.50 4.56
N SER A 80 3.93 6.39 4.78
CA SER A 80 3.93 7.64 4.04
C SER A 80 4.95 8.65 4.60
N THR A 81 5.49 9.51 3.73
CA THR A 81 6.13 10.77 4.16
C THR A 81 5.12 11.87 4.44
N VAL A 82 3.88 11.72 3.97
CA VAL A 82 2.79 12.66 4.24
C VAL A 82 2.13 12.28 5.58
N PRO A 83 2.01 13.22 6.53
CA PRO A 83 1.33 12.96 7.80
C PRO A 83 -0.11 12.46 7.59
N ASP A 84 -0.55 11.54 8.46
CA ASP A 84 -1.90 10.98 8.48
C ASP A 84 -2.33 10.28 7.17
N VAL A 85 -1.41 9.93 6.26
CA VAL A 85 -1.68 9.21 5.01
C VAL A 85 -1.19 7.76 5.10
N GLN A 86 -2.05 6.80 4.72
CA GLN A 86 -1.80 5.37 4.95
C GLN A 86 -1.77 4.48 3.70
N TRP A 87 -1.96 5.02 2.49
CA TRP A 87 -1.98 4.18 1.27
C TRP A 87 -0.79 3.23 1.12
N PRO A 88 0.48 3.58 1.47
CA PRO A 88 1.59 2.65 1.31
C PRO A 88 1.41 1.40 2.15
N TYR A 89 1.12 1.60 3.43
CA TYR A 89 0.91 0.53 4.39
C TYR A 89 -0.30 -0.33 4.04
N ILE A 90 -1.41 0.29 3.62
CA ILE A 90 -2.63 -0.43 3.22
C ILE A 90 -2.34 -1.38 2.06
N ILE A 91 -1.60 -0.92 1.03
CA ILE A 91 -1.24 -1.77 -0.11
C ILE A 91 -0.26 -2.87 0.32
N GLU A 92 0.75 -2.56 1.13
CA GLU A 92 1.71 -3.56 1.63
C GLU A 92 1.02 -4.66 2.45
N ARG A 93 0.11 -4.28 3.35
CA ARG A 93 -0.72 -5.23 4.12
C ARG A 93 -1.54 -6.10 3.18
N ALA A 94 -2.26 -5.51 2.23
CA ALA A 94 -3.06 -6.26 1.28
C ALA A 94 -2.21 -7.19 0.40
N TYR A 95 -1.00 -6.77 0.05
CA TYR A 95 -0.07 -7.58 -0.73
C TYR A 95 0.44 -8.78 0.10
N SER A 96 0.67 -8.60 1.40
CA SER A 96 0.99 -9.72 2.30
C SER A 96 -0.13 -10.77 2.34
N GLU A 97 -1.39 -10.33 2.41
CA GLU A 97 -2.58 -11.20 2.36
C GLU A 97 -2.69 -11.92 1.01
N PHE A 98 -2.46 -11.21 -0.09
CA PHE A 98 -2.42 -11.78 -1.44
C PHE A 98 -1.38 -12.89 -1.60
N TYR A 99 -0.26 -12.84 -0.84
CA TYR A 99 0.79 -13.86 -0.83
C TYR A 99 0.69 -14.87 0.33
N GLY A 100 -0.45 -14.95 1.02
CA GLY A 100 -0.69 -15.97 2.05
C GLY A 100 -0.64 -15.46 3.50
N GLY A 101 -0.89 -14.17 3.70
CA GLY A 101 -1.18 -13.58 5.03
C GLY A 101 0.04 -13.28 5.89
N ARG A 102 1.25 -13.35 5.33
CA ARG A 102 2.51 -13.15 6.07
C ARG A 102 3.42 -12.19 5.32
N TYR A 103 4.00 -11.23 6.04
CA TYR A 103 4.97 -10.28 5.47
C TYR A 103 6.28 -10.95 5.04
N ASP A 104 6.68 -12.05 5.69
CA ASP A 104 7.83 -12.88 5.28
C ASP A 104 7.68 -13.49 3.87
N ASN A 105 6.48 -13.46 3.29
CA ASN A 105 6.28 -13.92 1.92
C ASN A 105 6.62 -12.83 0.89
N LEU A 106 7.01 -11.63 1.36
CA LEU A 106 7.35 -10.46 0.56
C LEU A 106 8.86 -10.16 0.53
N ILE A 107 9.71 -11.05 1.05
CA ILE A 107 11.18 -10.89 1.07
C ILE A 107 11.86 -11.82 0.06
#